data_AF-R7EZW4-F1
#
_entry.id   AF-R7EZW4-F1
#
_cell.length_a   1.000
_cell.length_b   1.000
_cell.length_c   1.000
_cell.angle_alpha   90.00
_cell.angle_beta   90.00
_cell.angle_gamma   90.00
#
_symmetry.space_group_name_H-M   'P 1'
#
loop_
_entity.id
_entity.type
_entity.pdbx_description
1 polymer ?
#
loop_
_entity_poly.entity_id
_entity_poly.type
_entity_poly.pdbx_seq_one_letter_code
_entity_poly.pdbx_strand_id
1 'polypeptide(L)'
;MQRTLPPRSCYILHTNATVHEVLRGALSRSPLYNGTIQSIGPRYCPSIETKIVTFAERDSHQLFLEPEGSTTQEYYLNGFSSSLPWDVQYEALSLIPAMAHFQAYRPGYAIEYDYFPPTQLRHTLETRLVSGLYFAGQINGTTGYEEAAAQGLMAGINAVRSLRGEEPVVLKRDEAYIGVLIDDLITKGVDEPYRMFTSRAEFRILLRQDDADMRLTPVGHDIGLATDERYESMLSKKEQRDALTDWLAQNSLKLDAANNALLQSVGTAPMNASTRYLDLLRRPEITLRWLGENVAEVGERLQQLEPERRQEIMEAVEILTKYSGYIERERQLADKAMRLDYVHLPKDIDYSSIKAISTEGRQKLQAMQPATIGEASRIPGVSPADVSVLLLLLNR
;
A
#
# COMPACT_ATOMS: atom_id res chain seq x y z
N MET A 1 -9.94 15.91 12.51
CA MET A 1 -8.78 16.80 12.30
C MET A 1 -9.18 17.96 11.40
N GLN A 2 -9.16 19.19 11.89
CA GLN A 2 -9.39 20.37 11.06
C GLN A 2 -8.10 20.68 10.29
N ARG A 3 -8.15 20.74 8.96
CA ARG A 3 -6.96 21.11 8.16
C ARG A 3 -6.59 22.56 8.49
N THR A 4 -5.44 22.76 9.14
CA THR A 4 -4.96 24.08 9.57
C THR A 4 -4.09 24.78 8.52
N LEU A 5 -3.56 24.02 7.55
CA LEU A 5 -2.72 24.56 6.49
C LEU A 5 -3.56 24.92 5.25
N PRO A 6 -3.32 26.10 4.64
CA PRO A 6 -3.99 26.47 3.40
C PRO A 6 -3.53 25.55 2.26
N PRO A 7 -4.46 25.05 1.41
CA PRO A 7 -4.09 24.25 0.25
C PRO A 7 -3.25 25.10 -0.72
N ARG A 8 -2.26 24.45 -1.34
CA ARG A 8 -1.40 25.05 -2.37
C ARG A 8 -1.58 24.29 -3.67
N SER A 9 -1.50 24.99 -4.80
CA SER A 9 -1.57 24.36 -6.12
C SER A 9 -0.23 23.72 -6.46
N CYS A 10 -0.29 22.49 -6.99
CA CYS A 10 0.82 21.91 -7.75
C CYS A 10 0.65 22.25 -9.23
N TYR A 11 1.76 22.30 -9.96
CA TYR A 11 1.76 22.65 -11.39
C TYR A 11 2.29 21.48 -12.21
N ILE A 12 1.70 21.27 -13.38
CA ILE A 12 2.12 20.22 -14.30
C ILE A 12 3.00 20.84 -15.37
N LEU A 13 4.19 20.28 -15.55
CA LEU A 13 5.15 20.67 -16.57
C LEU A 13 5.46 19.48 -17.47
N HIS A 14 6.06 19.74 -18.62
CA HIS A 14 6.45 18.71 -19.57
C HIS A 14 7.85 19.01 -20.09
N THR A 15 8.69 17.98 -20.16
CA THR A 15 9.92 18.06 -20.96
C THR A 15 9.57 18.09 -22.46
N ASN A 16 10.55 18.34 -23.31
CA ASN A 16 10.39 18.33 -24.75
C ASN A 16 11.65 17.72 -25.44
N ALA A 17 11.65 17.68 -26.76
CA ALA A 17 12.75 17.12 -27.54
C ALA A 17 14.11 17.79 -27.27
N THR A 18 14.16 19.12 -27.11
CA THR A 18 15.43 19.83 -26.88
C THR A 18 16.00 19.53 -25.50
N VAL A 19 15.14 19.39 -24.49
CA VAL A 19 15.54 18.88 -23.16
C VAL A 19 16.17 17.50 -23.29
N HIS A 20 15.55 16.60 -24.07
CA HIS A 20 16.05 15.24 -24.25
C HIS A 20 17.38 15.20 -25.00
N GLU A 21 17.59 16.07 -25.98
CA GLU A 21 18.86 16.19 -26.70
C GLU A 21 20.02 16.55 -25.75
N VAL A 22 19.83 17.57 -24.89
CA VAL A 22 20.82 17.96 -23.88
C VAL A 22 21.15 16.79 -22.94
N LEU A 23 20.11 16.14 -22.40
CA LEU A 23 20.30 15.03 -21.48
C LEU A 23 20.99 13.82 -22.15
N ARG A 24 20.60 13.48 -23.40
CA ARG A 24 21.22 12.40 -24.18
C ARG A 24 22.68 12.68 -24.48
N GLY A 25 23.01 13.92 -24.87
CA GLY A 25 24.38 14.35 -25.14
C GLY A 25 25.31 14.27 -23.92
N ALA A 26 24.74 14.30 -22.71
CA ALA A 26 25.48 14.27 -21.45
C ALA A 26 25.45 12.91 -20.73
N LEU A 27 24.85 11.86 -21.29
CA LEU A 27 24.71 10.56 -20.62
C LEU A 27 26.03 9.98 -20.12
N SER A 28 27.11 10.11 -20.89
CA SER A 28 28.45 9.65 -20.50
C SER A 28 29.03 10.36 -19.27
N ARG A 29 28.44 11.49 -18.87
CA ARG A 29 28.82 12.26 -17.67
C ARG A 29 27.98 11.87 -16.44
N SER A 30 26.92 11.08 -16.59
CA SER A 30 26.12 10.62 -15.46
C SER A 30 26.87 9.53 -14.69
N PRO A 31 27.01 9.64 -13.35
CA PRO A 31 27.56 8.60 -12.49
C PRO A 31 26.87 7.23 -12.65
N LEU A 32 25.59 7.20 -13.02
CA LEU A 32 24.83 5.98 -13.29
C LEU A 32 25.24 5.27 -14.59
N TYR A 33 25.82 5.99 -15.54
CA TYR A 33 26.17 5.48 -16.88
C TYR A 33 27.67 5.36 -17.11
N ASN A 34 28.49 6.09 -16.37
CA ASN A 34 29.95 6.07 -16.50
C ASN A 34 30.63 5.01 -15.60
N GLY A 35 29.85 4.26 -14.81
CA GLY A 35 30.32 3.21 -13.92
C GLY A 35 30.81 3.69 -12.54
N THR A 36 30.62 4.97 -12.20
CA THR A 36 30.94 5.49 -10.85
C THR A 36 29.97 4.93 -9.81
N ILE A 37 28.67 4.89 -10.13
CA ILE A 37 27.64 4.23 -9.33
C ILE A 37 27.50 2.81 -9.89
N GLN A 38 27.65 1.82 -9.02
CA GLN A 38 27.53 0.40 -9.39
C GLN A 38 26.18 -0.19 -8.96
N SER A 39 25.50 0.49 -8.02
CA SER A 39 24.18 0.10 -7.57
C SER A 39 23.10 0.27 -8.65
N ILE A 40 22.09 -0.61 -8.58
CA ILE A 40 20.93 -0.54 -9.46
C ILE A 40 19.93 0.45 -8.86
N GLY A 41 19.61 1.51 -9.61
CA GLY A 41 18.58 2.46 -9.22
C GLY A 41 17.18 1.83 -9.24
N PRO A 42 16.18 2.46 -8.59
CA PRO A 42 14.82 1.92 -8.53
C PRO A 42 14.15 1.88 -9.92
N ARG A 43 13.69 0.70 -10.36
CA ARG A 43 12.98 0.54 -11.65
C ARG A 43 11.75 1.42 -11.80
N TYR A 44 11.05 1.70 -10.70
CA TYR A 44 9.75 2.37 -10.72
C TYR A 44 9.83 3.90 -10.56
N CYS A 45 10.94 4.41 -10.02
CA CYS A 45 11.23 5.84 -9.98
C CYS A 45 12.61 6.12 -10.56
N PRO A 46 12.85 5.77 -11.84
CA PRO A 46 14.16 5.96 -12.44
C PRO A 46 14.48 7.44 -12.55
N SER A 47 15.77 7.77 -12.58
CA SER A 47 16.24 9.11 -12.90
C SER A 47 15.79 9.54 -14.30
N ILE A 48 15.75 10.84 -14.57
CA ILE A 48 15.34 11.37 -15.87
C ILE A 48 16.26 10.87 -16.98
N GLU A 49 17.57 10.78 -16.73
CA GLU A 49 18.54 10.20 -17.67
C GLU A 49 18.26 8.71 -17.96
N THR A 50 17.73 7.96 -17.00
CA THR A 50 17.30 6.57 -17.24
C THR A 50 15.96 6.47 -17.97
N LYS A 51 15.02 7.38 -17.70
CA LYS A 51 13.73 7.43 -18.41
C LYS A 51 13.89 7.68 -19.90
N ILE A 52 14.73 8.65 -20.30
CA ILE A 52 14.91 9.00 -21.72
C ILE A 52 15.63 7.92 -22.54
N VAL A 53 16.38 7.03 -21.87
CA VAL A 53 17.01 5.86 -22.51
C VAL A 53 16.02 4.71 -22.60
N THR A 54 15.28 4.44 -21.52
CA THR A 54 14.33 3.31 -21.44
C THR A 54 13.09 3.54 -22.32
N PHE A 55 12.62 4.78 -22.40
CA PHE A 55 11.45 5.21 -23.16
C PHE A 55 11.86 6.22 -24.23
N ALA A 56 12.82 5.83 -25.07
CA ALA A 56 13.43 6.69 -26.07
C ALA A 56 12.43 7.20 -27.14
N GLU A 57 11.33 6.48 -27.34
CA GLU A 57 10.23 6.83 -28.24
C GLU A 57 9.33 7.96 -27.74
N ARG A 58 9.45 8.36 -26.47
CA ARG A 58 8.63 9.43 -25.89
C ARG A 58 9.26 10.79 -26.12
N ASP A 59 8.54 11.65 -26.82
CA ASP A 59 8.94 13.05 -27.06
C ASP A 59 8.78 13.97 -25.84
N SER A 60 8.10 13.49 -24.80
CA SER A 60 7.83 14.27 -23.59
C SER A 60 7.64 13.38 -22.35
N HIS A 61 8.05 13.90 -21.20
CA HIS A 61 7.84 13.33 -19.89
C HIS A 61 7.17 14.39 -19.01
N GLN A 62 6.09 13.99 -18.33
CA GLN A 62 5.38 14.84 -17.38
C GLN A 62 6.21 15.01 -16.09
N LEU A 63 6.23 16.24 -15.58
CA LEU A 63 6.83 16.63 -14.31
C LEU A 63 5.77 17.31 -13.44
N PHE A 64 5.93 17.25 -12.13
CA PHE A 64 5.12 18.02 -11.17
C PHE A 64 6.01 18.98 -10.40
N LEU A 65 5.60 20.24 -10.35
CA LEU A 65 6.20 21.26 -9.51
C LEU A 65 5.35 21.37 -8.23
N GLU A 66 5.90 20.90 -7.12
CA GLU A 66 5.21 20.72 -5.85
C GLU A 66 5.79 21.68 -4.80
N PRO A 67 4.97 22.52 -4.14
CA PRO A 67 5.48 23.45 -3.13
C PRO A 67 5.95 22.70 -1.87
N GLU A 68 7.17 22.99 -1.38
CA GLU A 68 7.71 22.30 -0.19
C GLU A 68 7.15 22.83 1.14
N GLY A 69 6.47 23.98 1.14
CA GLY A 69 5.87 24.52 2.35
C GLY A 69 5.04 25.78 2.15
N SER A 70 4.33 26.20 3.20
CA SER A 70 3.45 27.37 3.18
C SER A 70 4.19 28.70 3.32
N THR A 71 5.45 28.69 3.78
CA THR A 71 6.26 29.89 4.07
C THR A 71 7.57 29.94 3.29
N THR A 72 7.89 28.91 2.51
CA THR A 72 9.08 28.87 1.64
C THR A 72 8.73 29.20 0.19
N GLN A 73 9.74 29.55 -0.60
CA GLN A 73 9.66 29.68 -2.05
C GLN A 73 10.25 28.45 -2.78
N GLU A 74 10.69 27.44 -2.03
CA GLU A 74 11.20 26.19 -2.58
C GLU A 74 10.08 25.32 -3.16
N TYR A 75 10.36 24.74 -4.33
CA TYR A 75 9.51 23.77 -5.00
C TYR A 75 10.32 22.52 -5.31
N TYR A 76 9.70 21.36 -5.06
CA TYR A 76 10.21 20.07 -5.50
C TYR A 76 9.77 19.80 -6.94
N LEU A 77 10.72 19.43 -7.80
CA LEU A 77 10.46 19.06 -9.19
C LEU A 77 10.37 17.54 -9.32
N ASN A 78 9.20 17.00 -9.03
CA ASN A 78 8.92 15.59 -9.14
C ASN A 78 8.96 15.13 -10.60
N GLY A 79 9.61 13.99 -10.84
CA GLY A 79 9.83 13.42 -12.16
C GLY A 79 11.20 13.71 -12.78
N PHE A 80 11.97 14.66 -12.21
CA PHE A 80 13.30 15.08 -12.68
C PHE A 80 14.44 14.70 -11.71
N SER A 81 14.37 13.55 -11.05
CA SER A 81 15.51 13.04 -10.27
C SER A 81 16.70 12.81 -11.21
N SER A 82 17.89 13.31 -10.87
CA SER A 82 19.06 13.20 -11.75
C SER A 82 20.38 13.15 -10.98
N SER A 83 21.35 12.47 -11.57
CA SER A 83 22.75 12.41 -11.16
C SER A 83 23.68 13.16 -12.13
N LEU A 84 23.14 13.76 -13.19
CA LEU A 84 23.93 14.50 -14.18
C LEU A 84 24.64 15.71 -13.54
N PRO A 85 25.73 16.20 -14.13
CA PRO A 85 26.35 17.45 -13.68
C PRO A 85 25.35 18.61 -13.64
N TRP A 86 25.50 19.48 -12.64
CA TRP A 86 24.57 20.58 -12.40
C TRP A 86 24.40 21.52 -13.62
N ASP A 87 25.47 21.78 -14.38
CA ASP A 87 25.42 22.58 -15.60
C ASP A 87 24.42 22.00 -16.62
N VAL A 88 24.43 20.68 -16.78
CA VAL A 88 23.52 19.96 -17.68
C VAL A 88 22.09 20.00 -17.15
N GLN A 89 21.90 19.80 -15.84
CA GLN A 89 20.58 19.88 -15.23
C GLN A 89 19.97 21.27 -15.42
N TYR A 90 20.75 22.32 -15.19
CA TYR A 90 20.31 23.71 -15.34
C TYR A 90 19.96 24.04 -16.79
N GLU A 91 20.84 23.68 -17.74
CA GLU A 91 20.60 23.86 -19.18
C GLU A 91 19.30 23.15 -19.61
N ALA A 92 19.16 21.86 -19.29
CA ALA A 92 17.98 21.08 -19.62
C ALA A 92 16.69 21.68 -19.06
N LEU A 93 16.68 22.11 -17.79
CA LEU A 93 15.49 22.71 -17.18
C LEU A 93 15.16 24.09 -17.78
N SER A 94 16.16 24.89 -18.14
CA SER A 94 15.95 26.21 -18.76
C SER A 94 15.26 26.13 -20.14
N LEU A 95 15.36 24.98 -20.81
CA LEU A 95 14.70 24.71 -22.09
C LEU A 95 13.22 24.30 -21.95
N ILE A 96 12.72 24.13 -20.73
CA ILE A 96 11.29 24.01 -20.46
C ILE A 96 10.70 25.43 -20.45
N PRO A 97 9.74 25.78 -21.32
CA PRO A 97 9.28 27.17 -21.47
C PRO A 97 8.80 27.83 -20.17
N ALA A 98 8.12 27.09 -19.30
CA ALA A 98 7.66 27.58 -18.01
C ALA A 98 8.78 27.80 -16.97
N MET A 99 9.97 27.25 -17.23
CA MET A 99 11.14 27.33 -16.37
C MET A 99 12.26 28.17 -16.98
N ALA A 100 12.02 28.92 -18.08
CA ALA A 100 13.08 29.68 -18.77
C ALA A 100 13.85 30.68 -17.87
N HIS A 101 13.25 31.12 -16.76
CA HIS A 101 13.85 32.03 -15.79
C HIS A 101 13.83 31.48 -14.36
N PHE A 102 13.86 30.16 -14.20
CA PHE A 102 13.86 29.55 -12.87
C PHE A 102 15.17 29.86 -12.12
N GLN A 103 15.08 29.89 -10.79
CA GLN A 103 16.23 29.97 -9.91
C GLN A 103 16.38 28.65 -9.16
N ALA A 104 17.56 28.08 -9.24
CA ALA A 104 17.82 26.76 -8.72
C ALA A 104 18.45 26.87 -7.33
N TYR A 105 17.76 26.37 -6.31
CA TYR A 105 18.25 26.37 -4.93
C TYR A 105 19.27 25.25 -4.69
N ARG A 106 18.99 24.06 -5.23
CA ARG A 106 19.78 22.83 -5.00
C ARG A 106 19.85 22.00 -6.27
N PRO A 107 21.02 21.46 -6.64
CA PRO A 107 21.14 20.47 -7.71
C PRO A 107 20.44 19.16 -7.32
N GLY A 108 19.90 18.46 -8.33
CA GLY A 108 19.60 17.05 -8.20
C GLY A 108 20.89 16.25 -7.99
N TYR A 109 20.80 15.16 -7.23
CA TYR A 109 21.93 14.28 -6.97
C TYR A 109 21.45 12.84 -6.78
N ALA A 110 22.39 11.91 -6.82
CA ALA A 110 22.18 10.53 -6.42
C ALA A 110 23.00 10.23 -5.16
N ILE A 111 22.49 9.31 -4.34
CA ILE A 111 23.16 8.81 -3.15
C ILE A 111 23.31 7.29 -3.28
N GLU A 112 24.52 6.80 -3.07
CA GLU A 112 24.82 5.37 -2.92
C GLU A 112 25.15 5.12 -1.45
N TYR A 113 24.57 4.06 -0.89
CA TYR A 113 24.67 3.74 0.53
C TYR A 113 24.64 2.24 0.74
N ASP A 114 25.26 1.79 1.84
CA ASP A 114 25.21 0.40 2.26
C ASP A 114 23.83 0.06 2.84
N TYR A 115 23.35 -1.14 2.55
CA TYR A 115 22.16 -1.72 3.17
C TYR A 115 22.43 -3.18 3.52
N PHE A 116 21.66 -3.72 4.46
CA PHE A 116 21.73 -5.13 4.83
C PHE A 116 20.59 -5.89 4.15
N PRO A 117 20.88 -7.01 3.47
CA PRO A 117 19.84 -7.86 2.90
C PRO A 117 18.77 -8.23 3.95
N PRO A 118 17.50 -7.87 3.73
CA PRO A 118 16.42 -8.05 4.72
C PRO A 118 16.09 -9.51 5.01
N THR A 119 16.55 -10.45 4.17
CA THR A 119 16.49 -11.90 4.41
C THR A 119 17.24 -12.34 5.67
N GLN A 120 18.11 -11.48 6.22
CA GLN A 120 18.79 -11.69 7.49
C GLN A 120 17.91 -11.38 8.72
N LEU A 121 16.70 -10.90 8.52
CA LEU A 121 15.74 -10.59 9.58
C LEU A 121 14.70 -11.71 9.76
N ARG A 122 14.06 -11.72 10.92
CA ARG A 122 12.80 -12.44 11.18
C ARG A 122 11.63 -11.51 10.86
N HIS A 123 10.41 -12.05 10.72
CA HIS A 123 9.19 -11.23 10.50
C HIS A 123 8.88 -10.24 11.63
N THR A 124 9.57 -10.36 12.77
CA THR A 124 9.57 -9.38 13.86
C THR A 124 10.46 -8.16 13.61
N LEU A 125 11.21 -8.15 12.50
CA LEU A 125 12.32 -7.23 12.15
C LEU A 125 13.57 -7.37 13.04
N GLU A 126 13.60 -8.35 13.93
CA GLU A 126 14.79 -8.72 14.69
C GLU A 126 15.79 -9.45 13.77
N THR A 127 17.08 -9.17 13.93
CA THR A 127 18.11 -9.89 13.17
C THR A 127 18.17 -11.36 13.60
N ARG A 128 18.44 -12.26 12.65
CA ARG A 128 18.61 -13.69 12.93
C ARG A 128 19.91 -13.97 13.70
N LEU A 129 20.95 -13.16 13.46
CA LEU A 129 22.31 -13.37 13.98
C LEU A 129 22.50 -12.83 15.41
N VAL A 130 21.91 -11.67 15.72
CA VAL A 130 22.08 -10.99 17.00
C VAL A 130 20.69 -10.73 17.61
N SER A 131 20.36 -11.46 18.67
CA SER A 131 19.10 -11.22 19.38
C SER A 131 19.11 -9.84 20.06
N GLY A 132 17.95 -9.18 20.05
CA GLY A 132 17.77 -7.81 20.56
C GLY A 132 18.20 -6.71 19.59
N LEU A 133 18.78 -7.04 18.43
CA LEU A 133 19.09 -6.08 17.36
C LEU A 133 17.97 -6.08 16.32
N TYR A 134 17.43 -4.90 15.99
CA TYR A 134 16.35 -4.72 15.03
C TYR A 134 16.75 -3.72 13.95
N PHE A 135 16.38 -3.99 12.70
CA PHE A 135 16.60 -3.07 11.58
C PHE A 135 15.28 -2.58 10.99
N ALA A 136 15.20 -1.30 10.63
CA ALA A 136 14.03 -0.69 10.03
C ALA A 136 14.39 0.44 9.05
N GLY A 137 13.65 0.53 7.95
CA GLY A 137 13.76 1.60 6.98
C GLY A 137 14.80 1.35 5.92
N GLN A 138 15.47 2.41 5.46
CA GLN A 138 16.34 2.34 4.28
C GLN A 138 17.51 1.35 4.44
N ILE A 139 17.93 1.07 5.68
CA ILE A 139 18.93 0.03 5.99
C ILE A 139 18.51 -1.38 5.57
N ASN A 140 17.21 -1.64 5.38
CA ASN A 140 16.64 -2.89 4.89
C ASN A 140 16.41 -2.89 3.36
N GLY A 141 16.92 -1.87 2.66
CA GLY A 141 16.76 -1.73 1.20
C GLY A 141 15.39 -1.24 0.74
N THR A 142 14.60 -0.57 1.60
CA THR A 142 13.40 0.17 1.16
C THR A 142 13.69 1.62 0.82
N THR A 143 12.93 2.22 -0.10
CA THR A 143 13.02 3.66 -0.42
C THR A 143 11.66 4.34 -0.34
N GLY A 144 11.37 4.96 0.80
CA GLY A 144 10.11 5.67 1.05
C GLY A 144 9.89 5.92 2.54
N TYR A 145 9.21 7.02 2.86
CA TYR A 145 9.00 7.42 4.25
C TYR A 145 8.00 6.50 4.94
N GLU A 146 6.96 6.10 4.22
CA GLU A 146 5.87 5.25 4.67
C GLU A 146 6.38 3.83 4.97
N GLU A 147 7.19 3.26 4.08
CA GLU A 147 7.81 1.95 4.30
C GLU A 147 8.76 1.98 5.49
N ALA A 148 9.54 3.04 5.64
CA ALA A 148 10.46 3.17 6.77
C ALA A 148 9.73 3.36 8.10
N ALA A 149 8.69 4.20 8.13
CA ALA A 149 7.87 4.41 9.32
C ALA A 149 7.12 3.14 9.73
N ALA A 150 6.56 2.39 8.78
CA ALA A 150 5.89 1.12 9.04
C ALA A 150 6.85 0.09 9.66
N GLN A 151 8.05 -0.06 9.10
CA GLN A 151 9.07 -0.93 9.68
C GLN A 151 9.51 -0.45 11.07
N GLY A 152 9.74 0.86 11.24
CA GLY A 152 10.16 1.44 12.51
C GLY A 152 9.13 1.20 13.63
N LEU A 153 7.84 1.35 13.32
CA LEU A 153 6.74 1.05 14.22
C LEU A 153 6.79 -0.41 14.67
N MET A 154 6.85 -1.35 13.73
CA MET A 154 6.86 -2.79 14.04
C MET A 154 8.11 -3.24 14.79
N ALA A 155 9.28 -2.75 14.38
CA ALA A 155 10.55 -3.03 15.06
C ALA A 155 10.52 -2.49 16.51
N GLY A 156 10.02 -1.27 16.71
CA GLY A 156 9.88 -0.67 18.04
C GLY A 156 8.93 -1.45 18.95
N ILE A 157 7.76 -1.86 18.43
CA ILE A 157 6.80 -2.70 19.15
C ILE A 157 7.49 -3.99 19.61
N ASN A 158 8.13 -4.71 18.68
CA ASN A 158 8.71 -6.01 18.97
C ASN A 158 9.95 -5.93 19.87
N ALA A 159 10.73 -4.86 19.79
CA ALA A 159 11.85 -4.61 20.71
C ALA A 159 11.37 -4.48 22.16
N VAL A 160 10.32 -3.67 22.41
CA VAL A 160 9.77 -3.51 23.77
C VAL A 160 9.15 -4.81 24.29
N ARG A 161 8.41 -5.53 23.43
CA ARG A 161 7.78 -6.79 23.81
C ARG A 161 8.79 -7.89 24.15
N SER A 162 9.86 -7.99 23.36
CA SER A 162 10.98 -8.90 23.63
C SER A 162 11.61 -8.62 25.01
N LEU A 163 11.86 -7.36 25.35
CA LEU A 163 12.38 -6.96 26.67
C LEU A 163 11.43 -7.32 27.83
N ARG A 164 10.12 -7.40 27.58
CA ARG A 164 9.10 -7.76 28.56
C ARG A 164 8.80 -9.27 28.59
N GLY A 165 9.40 -10.07 27.71
CA GLY A 165 9.07 -11.49 27.55
C GLY A 165 7.66 -11.72 27.00
N GLU A 166 7.12 -10.76 26.26
CA GLU A 166 5.82 -10.84 25.61
C GLU A 166 5.94 -11.41 24.19
N GLU A 167 4.89 -12.10 23.71
CA GLU A 167 4.83 -12.60 22.34
C GLU A 167 4.92 -11.46 21.31
N PRO A 168 5.72 -11.60 20.25
CA PRO A 168 5.86 -10.54 19.24
C PRO A 168 4.57 -10.31 18.45
N VAL A 169 4.44 -9.10 17.92
CA VAL A 169 3.37 -8.74 16.99
C VAL A 169 3.90 -8.83 15.57
N VAL A 170 3.28 -9.70 14.77
CA VAL A 170 3.54 -9.83 13.34
C VAL A 170 2.23 -9.66 12.60
N LEU A 171 2.12 -8.59 11.83
CA LEU A 171 0.94 -8.34 10.99
C LEU A 171 0.98 -9.25 9.77
N LYS A 172 -0.13 -9.90 9.48
CA LYS A 172 -0.23 -10.80 8.32
C LYS A 172 -0.51 -10.03 7.03
N ARG A 173 -0.29 -10.73 5.91
CA ARG A 173 -0.48 -10.17 4.56
C ARG A 173 -1.93 -9.86 4.22
N ASP A 174 -2.89 -10.54 4.84
CA ASP A 174 -4.33 -10.30 4.69
C ASP A 174 -4.88 -9.27 5.69
N GLU A 175 -4.07 -8.91 6.70
CA GLU A 175 -4.43 -7.96 7.76
C GLU A 175 -3.96 -6.53 7.44
N ALA A 176 -2.75 -6.36 6.86
CA ALA A 176 -2.20 -5.04 6.54
C ALA A 176 -1.18 -5.03 5.40
N TYR A 177 -1.10 -3.90 4.68
CA TYR A 177 0.02 -3.62 3.78
C TYR A 177 1.39 -3.61 4.48
N ILE A 178 1.44 -3.33 5.80
CA ILE A 178 2.66 -3.46 6.61
C ILE A 178 3.13 -4.92 6.66
N GLY A 179 2.19 -5.87 6.80
CA GLY A 179 2.49 -7.30 6.76
C GLY A 179 3.00 -7.74 5.38
N VAL A 180 2.36 -7.24 4.31
CA VAL A 180 2.83 -7.46 2.92
C VAL A 180 4.25 -6.94 2.71
N LEU A 181 4.53 -5.71 3.16
CA LEU A 181 5.86 -5.09 3.09
C LEU A 181 6.91 -5.96 3.78
N ILE A 182 6.71 -6.27 5.05
CA ILE A 182 7.69 -6.99 5.87
C ILE A 182 7.91 -8.41 5.31
N ASP A 183 6.84 -9.11 4.95
CA ASP A 183 6.95 -10.45 4.38
C ASP A 183 7.64 -10.44 3.02
N ASP A 184 7.35 -9.48 2.13
CA ASP A 184 8.05 -9.37 0.85
C ASP A 184 9.55 -9.12 1.05
N LEU A 185 9.93 -8.20 1.94
CA LEU A 185 11.33 -7.90 2.23
C LEU A 185 12.08 -9.15 2.72
N ILE A 186 11.50 -9.86 3.70
CA ILE A 186 12.19 -10.97 4.36
C ILE A 186 12.17 -12.22 3.48
N THR A 187 11.08 -12.50 2.79
CA THR A 187 10.91 -13.75 2.03
C THR A 187 11.50 -13.66 0.63
N LYS A 188 11.39 -12.51 -0.03
CA LYS A 188 11.86 -12.33 -1.42
C LYS A 188 13.23 -11.65 -1.50
N GLY A 189 13.62 -10.91 -0.47
CA GLY A 189 14.79 -10.04 -0.54
C GLY A 189 14.55 -8.81 -1.44
N VAL A 190 15.61 -8.05 -1.65
CA VAL A 190 15.58 -6.82 -2.46
C VAL A 190 16.84 -6.75 -3.32
N ASP A 191 16.68 -6.81 -4.64
CA ASP A 191 17.77 -6.58 -5.60
C ASP A 191 17.86 -5.11 -6.04
N GLU A 192 16.81 -4.35 -5.74
CA GLU A 192 16.70 -2.91 -5.96
C GLU A 192 15.92 -2.29 -4.78
N PRO A 193 16.01 -0.97 -4.56
CA PRO A 193 15.26 -0.33 -3.49
C PRO A 193 13.76 -0.60 -3.57
N TYR A 194 13.24 -1.29 -2.55
CA TYR A 194 11.85 -1.73 -2.51
C TYR A 194 10.90 -0.55 -2.30
N ARG A 195 9.82 -0.54 -3.09
CA ARG A 195 8.67 0.37 -2.93
C ARG A 195 7.37 -0.41 -2.85
N MET A 196 6.52 -0.02 -1.91
CA MET A 196 5.17 -0.54 -1.80
C MET A 196 4.30 0.03 -2.92
N PHE A 197 3.72 -0.89 -3.69
CA PHE A 197 2.62 -0.59 -4.59
C PHE A 197 1.43 -1.42 -4.19
N THR A 198 0.24 -0.88 -4.41
CA THR A 198 -1.00 -1.64 -4.20
C THR A 198 -1.01 -2.92 -5.02
N SER A 199 -0.31 -2.94 -6.17
CA SER A 199 -0.17 -4.10 -7.04
C SER A 199 0.44 -5.34 -6.37
N ARG A 200 1.21 -5.16 -5.28
CA ARG A 200 1.90 -6.25 -4.59
C ARG A 200 1.06 -6.95 -3.51
N ALA A 201 -0.06 -6.37 -3.10
CA ALA A 201 -1.00 -7.06 -2.23
C ALA A 201 -1.98 -7.90 -3.07
N GLU A 202 -2.13 -9.16 -2.66
CA GLU A 202 -3.09 -10.10 -3.25
C GLU A 202 -4.52 -9.81 -2.78
N PHE A 203 -4.67 -9.26 -1.57
CA PHE A 203 -5.94 -9.00 -0.90
C PHE A 203 -6.27 -7.49 -0.80
N ARG A 204 -6.27 -6.79 -1.95
CA ARG A 204 -6.42 -5.32 -2.01
C ARG A 204 -7.81 -4.84 -1.60
N ILE A 205 -8.86 -5.62 -1.84
CA ILE A 205 -10.24 -5.28 -1.48
C ILE A 205 -10.43 -5.46 0.02
N LEU A 206 -9.67 -6.34 0.70
CA LEU A 206 -9.64 -6.41 2.16
C LEU A 206 -8.80 -5.29 2.79
N LEU A 207 -7.72 -4.88 2.12
CA LEU A 207 -6.73 -3.94 2.65
C LEU A 207 -6.97 -2.50 2.16
N ARG A 208 -8.12 -1.92 2.48
CA ARG A 208 -8.48 -0.59 1.97
C ARG A 208 -8.04 0.52 2.92
N GLN A 209 -7.91 1.72 2.38
CA GLN A 209 -7.56 2.90 3.19
C GLN A 209 -8.67 3.28 4.18
N ASP A 210 -9.95 3.05 3.81
CA ASP A 210 -11.14 3.40 4.60
C ASP A 210 -11.38 2.52 5.84
N ASP A 211 -10.76 1.34 5.90
CA ASP A 211 -10.98 0.34 6.95
C ASP A 211 -9.73 -0.05 7.73
N ALA A 212 -8.62 0.68 7.55
CA ALA A 212 -7.38 0.43 8.29
C ALA A 212 -7.58 0.56 9.81
N ASP A 213 -8.45 1.48 10.24
CA ASP A 213 -8.86 1.63 11.64
C ASP A 213 -9.58 0.38 12.16
N MET A 214 -10.54 -0.15 11.41
CA MET A 214 -11.30 -1.36 11.76
C MET A 214 -10.41 -2.59 11.87
N ARG A 215 -9.36 -2.67 11.03
CA ARG A 215 -8.41 -3.79 11.03
C ARG A 215 -7.37 -3.69 12.13
N LEU A 216 -6.81 -2.50 12.37
CA LEU A 216 -5.58 -2.36 13.16
C LEU A 216 -5.72 -1.62 14.50
N THR A 217 -6.82 -0.88 14.72
CA THR A 217 -7.05 -0.24 16.02
C THR A 217 -7.19 -1.24 17.17
N PRO A 218 -7.90 -2.38 17.02
CA PRO A 218 -7.96 -3.40 18.07
C PRO A 218 -6.56 -3.91 18.46
N VAL A 219 -5.72 -4.25 17.47
CA VAL A 219 -4.34 -4.68 17.71
C VAL A 219 -3.54 -3.59 18.42
N GLY A 220 -3.68 -2.33 17.98
CA GLY A 220 -3.01 -1.19 18.60
C GLY A 220 -3.45 -0.94 20.05
N HIS A 221 -4.71 -1.17 20.37
CA HIS A 221 -5.27 -1.03 21.72
C HIS A 221 -4.78 -2.15 22.64
N ASP A 222 -4.82 -3.40 22.17
CA ASP A 222 -4.35 -4.59 22.90
C ASP A 222 -2.88 -4.47 23.33
N ILE A 223 -2.06 -3.76 22.54
CA ILE A 223 -0.62 -3.53 22.84
C ILE A 223 -0.34 -2.16 23.48
N GLY A 224 -1.37 -1.38 23.78
CA GLY A 224 -1.27 -0.10 24.50
C GLY A 224 -0.78 1.10 23.67
N LEU A 225 -0.80 1.03 22.33
CA LEU A 225 -0.46 2.15 21.44
C LEU A 225 -1.67 2.99 21.03
N ALA A 226 -2.85 2.37 20.88
CA ALA A 226 -4.09 3.11 20.66
C ALA A 226 -4.71 3.47 22.01
N THR A 227 -5.10 4.72 22.18
CA THR A 227 -5.81 5.19 23.38
C THR A 227 -7.22 4.61 23.45
N ASP A 228 -7.80 4.54 24.66
CA ASP A 228 -9.20 4.15 24.85
C ASP A 228 -10.14 5.03 24.02
N GLU A 229 -9.90 6.34 23.98
CA GLU A 229 -10.65 7.28 23.13
C GLU A 229 -10.66 6.86 21.66
N ARG A 230 -9.49 6.43 21.12
CA ARG A 230 -9.39 5.99 19.73
C ARG A 230 -10.14 4.69 19.49
N TYR A 231 -10.06 3.76 20.44
CA TYR A 231 -10.75 2.48 20.37
C TYR A 231 -12.27 2.65 20.44
N GLU A 232 -12.76 3.42 21.42
CA GLU A 232 -14.19 3.74 21.57
C GLU A 232 -14.73 4.52 20.36
N SER A 233 -13.94 5.44 19.80
CA SER A 233 -14.30 6.09 18.54
C SER A 233 -14.49 5.06 17.42
N MET A 234 -13.54 4.12 17.24
CA MET A 234 -13.69 3.05 16.24
C MET A 234 -14.96 2.21 16.50
N LEU A 235 -15.24 1.83 17.75
CA LEU A 235 -16.45 1.10 18.12
C LEU A 235 -17.74 1.86 17.78
N SER A 236 -17.81 3.16 18.09
CA SER A 236 -18.98 3.98 17.74
C SER A 236 -19.23 4.02 16.23
N LYS A 237 -18.18 4.20 15.40
CA LYS A 237 -18.33 4.12 13.93
C LYS A 237 -18.84 2.75 13.51
N LYS A 238 -18.29 1.68 14.08
CA LYS A 238 -18.68 0.30 13.78
C LYS A 238 -20.18 0.10 14.07
N GLU A 239 -20.63 0.49 15.26
CA GLU A 239 -22.02 0.36 15.69
C GLU A 239 -22.97 1.16 14.79
N GLN A 240 -22.67 2.43 14.52
CA GLN A 240 -23.52 3.27 13.67
C GLN A 240 -23.57 2.80 12.21
N ARG A 241 -22.44 2.33 11.68
CA ARG A 241 -22.36 1.72 10.34
C ARG A 241 -23.23 0.47 10.26
N ASP A 242 -23.13 -0.42 11.24
CA ASP A 242 -23.87 -1.68 11.27
C ASP A 242 -25.38 -1.41 11.47
N ALA A 243 -25.74 -0.51 12.39
CA ALA A 243 -27.12 -0.10 12.63
C ALA A 243 -27.75 0.65 11.45
N LEU A 244 -26.97 1.40 10.66
CA LEU A 244 -27.46 2.00 9.41
C LEU A 244 -27.65 0.93 8.33
N THR A 245 -26.69 0.02 8.18
CA THR A 245 -26.77 -1.09 7.22
C THR A 245 -28.01 -1.95 7.45
N ASP A 246 -28.26 -2.32 8.71
CA ASP A 246 -29.43 -3.10 9.11
C ASP A 246 -30.73 -2.34 8.85
N TRP A 247 -30.76 -1.04 9.15
CA TRP A 247 -31.92 -0.20 8.87
C TRP A 247 -32.21 -0.13 7.36
N LEU A 248 -31.20 0.04 6.52
CA LEU A 248 -31.35 0.04 5.05
C LEU A 248 -31.81 -1.33 4.51
N ALA A 249 -31.46 -2.42 5.20
CA ALA A 249 -31.87 -3.78 4.85
C ALA A 249 -33.34 -4.07 5.24
N GLN A 250 -33.86 -3.39 6.25
CA GLN A 250 -35.21 -3.58 6.79
C GLN A 250 -36.24 -2.62 6.20
N ASN A 251 -35.81 -1.44 5.75
CA ASN A 251 -36.67 -0.40 5.19
C ASN A 251 -36.60 -0.39 3.66
N SER A 252 -37.69 0.01 3.01
CA SER A 252 -37.83 -0.11 1.55
C SER A 252 -38.47 1.13 0.94
N LEU A 253 -37.96 1.51 -0.22
CA LEU A 253 -38.61 2.51 -1.06
C LEU A 253 -39.87 1.88 -1.66
N LYS A 254 -41.01 2.51 -1.42
CA LYS A 254 -42.30 2.02 -1.92
C LYS A 254 -42.36 2.13 -3.44
N LEU A 255 -43.01 1.16 -4.07
CA LEU A 255 -43.36 1.25 -5.47
C LEU A 255 -44.40 2.36 -5.68
N ASP A 256 -43.97 3.48 -6.23
CA ASP A 256 -44.84 4.55 -6.71
C ASP A 256 -44.24 5.25 -7.95
N ALA A 257 -45.08 5.99 -8.67
CA ALA A 257 -44.68 6.65 -9.92
C ALA A 257 -43.64 7.77 -9.70
N ALA A 258 -43.69 8.45 -8.55
CA ALA A 258 -42.76 9.54 -8.23
C ALA A 258 -41.35 9.01 -7.93
N ASN A 259 -41.24 7.94 -7.14
CA ASN A 259 -40.00 7.23 -6.83
C ASN A 259 -39.39 6.62 -8.08
N ASN A 260 -40.20 6.04 -8.98
CA ASN A 260 -39.69 5.55 -10.26
C ASN A 260 -39.19 6.70 -11.15
N ALA A 261 -39.86 7.85 -11.18
CA ALA A 261 -39.37 9.03 -11.89
C ALA A 261 -38.04 9.56 -11.29
N LEU A 262 -37.91 9.56 -9.95
CA LEU A 262 -36.67 9.91 -9.26
C LEU A 262 -35.52 8.97 -9.64
N LEU A 263 -35.76 7.66 -9.62
CA LEU A 263 -34.78 6.66 -10.04
C LEU A 263 -34.36 6.85 -11.51
N GLN A 264 -35.32 7.10 -12.41
CA GLN A 264 -35.01 7.36 -13.81
C GLN A 264 -34.21 8.65 -14.02
N SER A 265 -34.39 9.66 -13.16
CA SER A 265 -33.65 10.93 -13.24
C SER A 265 -32.13 10.76 -13.05
N VAL A 266 -31.70 9.71 -12.35
CA VAL A 266 -30.27 9.35 -12.20
C VAL A 266 -29.83 8.21 -13.12
N GLY A 267 -30.66 7.86 -14.11
CA GLY A 267 -30.32 6.88 -15.13
C GLY A 267 -30.38 5.42 -14.69
N THR A 268 -30.92 5.11 -13.49
CA THR A 268 -31.14 3.72 -13.08
C THR A 268 -32.49 3.18 -13.59
N ALA A 269 -32.57 1.86 -13.77
CA ALA A 269 -33.81 1.17 -14.09
C ALA A 269 -34.92 1.39 -13.04
N PRO A 270 -36.20 1.45 -13.44
CA PRO A 270 -37.32 1.54 -12.51
C PRO A 270 -37.46 0.28 -11.66
N MET A 271 -38.14 0.40 -10.52
CA MET A 271 -38.52 -0.73 -9.67
C MET A 271 -39.84 -1.34 -10.13
N ASN A 272 -39.93 -2.67 -10.09
CA ASN A 272 -41.16 -3.43 -10.36
C ASN A 272 -41.89 -3.87 -9.08
N ALA A 273 -41.25 -3.71 -7.92
CA ALA A 273 -41.78 -3.97 -6.58
C ALA A 273 -41.07 -3.04 -5.59
N SER A 274 -41.67 -2.80 -4.42
CA SER A 274 -40.99 -2.07 -3.34
C SER A 274 -39.64 -2.72 -3.05
N THR A 275 -38.57 -1.93 -3.06
CA THR A 275 -37.19 -2.44 -3.00
C THR A 275 -36.51 -1.88 -1.76
N ARG A 276 -35.76 -2.73 -1.05
CA ARG A 276 -35.01 -2.32 0.14
C ARG A 276 -33.98 -1.26 -0.22
N TYR A 277 -33.73 -0.32 0.69
CA TYR A 277 -32.72 0.71 0.44
C TYR A 277 -31.33 0.12 0.21
N LEU A 278 -30.99 -0.97 0.92
CA LEU A 278 -29.73 -1.67 0.71
C LEU A 278 -29.59 -2.23 -0.72
N ASP A 279 -30.68 -2.76 -1.29
CA ASP A 279 -30.68 -3.30 -2.66
C ASP A 279 -30.64 -2.18 -3.71
N LEU A 280 -31.23 -1.02 -3.42
CA LEU A 280 -31.06 0.17 -4.25
C LEU A 280 -29.61 0.67 -4.22
N LEU A 281 -28.98 0.71 -3.05
CA LEU A 281 -27.59 1.17 -2.90
C LEU A 281 -26.57 0.29 -3.63
N ARG A 282 -26.92 -0.96 -3.96
CA ARG A 282 -26.10 -1.83 -4.83
C ARG A 282 -26.03 -1.35 -6.27
N ARG A 283 -26.94 -0.48 -6.71
CA ARG A 283 -26.92 0.10 -8.05
C ARG A 283 -25.83 1.17 -8.13
N PRO A 284 -24.95 1.14 -9.14
CA PRO A 284 -23.79 2.03 -9.20
C PRO A 284 -24.19 3.51 -9.28
N GLU A 285 -25.37 3.82 -9.84
CA GLU A 285 -25.91 5.18 -9.97
C GLU A 285 -26.43 5.77 -8.65
N ILE A 286 -26.69 4.92 -7.65
CA ILE A 286 -27.29 5.32 -6.37
C ILE A 286 -26.20 5.45 -5.30
N THR A 287 -26.20 6.57 -4.59
CA THR A 287 -25.32 6.82 -3.43
C THR A 287 -26.14 7.07 -2.18
N LEU A 288 -25.54 6.90 -0.99
CA LEU A 288 -26.24 7.23 0.26
C LEU A 288 -26.57 8.71 0.37
N ARG A 289 -25.72 9.58 -0.20
CA ARG A 289 -25.99 11.02 -0.29
C ARG A 289 -27.25 11.27 -1.11
N TRP A 290 -27.34 10.68 -2.30
CA TRP A 290 -28.51 10.84 -3.16
C TRP A 290 -29.78 10.33 -2.49
N LEU A 291 -29.74 9.16 -1.83
CA LEU A 291 -30.89 8.65 -1.08
C LEU A 291 -31.30 9.62 0.04
N GLY A 292 -30.34 10.16 0.80
CA GLY A 292 -30.62 11.12 1.87
C GLY A 292 -31.22 12.45 1.41
N GLU A 293 -30.83 12.93 0.22
CA GLU A 293 -31.34 14.17 -0.37
C GLU A 293 -32.74 14.01 -0.99
N ASN A 294 -33.08 12.82 -1.45
CA ASN A 294 -34.31 12.57 -2.23
C ASN A 294 -35.36 11.75 -1.47
N VAL A 295 -35.00 11.10 -0.37
CA VAL A 295 -35.90 10.26 0.44
C VAL A 295 -35.87 10.73 1.89
N ALA A 296 -36.93 11.40 2.33
CA ALA A 296 -37.00 12.08 3.62
C ALA A 296 -36.63 11.17 4.81
N GLU A 297 -37.17 9.95 4.87
CA GLU A 297 -36.88 9.00 5.96
C GLU A 297 -35.42 8.54 5.98
N VAL A 298 -34.76 8.45 4.82
CA VAL A 298 -33.31 8.20 4.75
C VAL A 298 -32.55 9.43 5.24
N GLY A 299 -32.95 10.63 4.81
CA GLY A 299 -32.36 11.88 5.26
C GLY A 299 -32.40 12.06 6.78
N GLU A 300 -33.56 11.79 7.41
CA GLU A 300 -33.73 11.80 8.86
C GLU A 300 -32.82 10.77 9.55
N ARG A 301 -32.73 9.55 9.00
CA ARG A 301 -31.86 8.51 9.56
C ARG A 301 -30.38 8.91 9.49
N LEU A 302 -29.93 9.52 8.39
CA LEU A 302 -28.54 9.98 8.24
C LEU A 302 -28.21 11.15 9.18
N GLN A 303 -29.19 11.98 9.56
CA GLN A 303 -28.99 13.06 10.54
C GLN A 303 -28.75 12.54 11.96
N GLN A 304 -29.17 11.32 12.29
CA GLN A 304 -28.93 10.68 13.58
C GLN A 304 -27.49 10.20 13.76
N LEU A 305 -26.70 10.14 12.68
CA LEU A 305 -25.28 9.81 12.74
C LEU A 305 -24.48 10.95 13.37
N GLU A 306 -23.39 10.58 14.05
CA GLU A 306 -22.41 11.50 14.62
C GLU A 306 -21.98 12.57 13.59
N PRO A 307 -22.19 13.87 13.85
CA PRO A 307 -21.94 14.91 12.86
C PRO A 307 -20.50 14.94 12.32
N GLU A 308 -19.51 14.70 13.18
CA GLU A 308 -18.08 14.76 12.82
C GLU A 308 -17.65 13.62 11.90
N ARG A 309 -18.39 12.50 11.91
CA ARG A 309 -18.02 11.25 11.23
C ARG A 309 -19.08 10.71 10.30
N ARG A 310 -20.18 11.44 10.14
CA ARG A 310 -21.31 11.09 9.28
C ARG A 310 -20.86 10.66 7.89
N GLN A 311 -19.97 11.43 7.26
CA GLN A 311 -19.47 11.13 5.92
C GLN A 311 -18.64 9.83 5.89
N GLU A 312 -17.80 9.59 6.89
CA GLU A 312 -16.98 8.38 7.02
C GLU A 312 -17.87 7.13 7.23
N ILE A 313 -18.92 7.24 8.05
CA ILE A 313 -19.88 6.15 8.30
C ILE A 313 -20.69 5.85 7.03
N MET A 314 -21.20 6.89 6.36
CA MET A 314 -21.92 6.74 5.10
C MET A 314 -21.05 6.09 4.03
N GLU A 315 -19.80 6.54 3.87
CA GLU A 315 -18.85 5.95 2.93
C GLU A 315 -18.58 4.48 3.24
N ALA A 316 -18.38 4.12 4.51
CA ALA A 316 -18.18 2.74 4.93
C ALA A 316 -19.38 1.83 4.57
N VAL A 317 -20.62 2.29 4.82
CA VAL A 317 -21.83 1.52 4.45
C VAL A 317 -21.94 1.37 2.94
N GLU A 318 -21.68 2.43 2.17
CA GLU A 318 -21.74 2.38 0.71
C GLU A 318 -20.70 1.43 0.13
N ILE A 319 -19.45 1.49 0.59
CA ILE A 319 -18.37 0.61 0.18
C ILE A 319 -18.71 -0.85 0.51
N LEU A 320 -19.06 -1.15 1.77
CA LEU A 320 -19.38 -2.51 2.18
C LEU A 320 -20.57 -3.08 1.41
N THR A 321 -21.56 -2.26 1.09
CA THR A 321 -22.73 -2.69 0.31
C THR A 321 -22.36 -3.01 -1.13
N LYS A 322 -21.72 -2.06 -1.83
CA LYS A 322 -21.39 -2.16 -3.26
C LYS A 322 -20.33 -3.23 -3.54
N TYR A 323 -19.37 -3.39 -2.63
CA TYR A 323 -18.27 -4.34 -2.79
C TYR A 323 -18.46 -5.66 -2.02
N SER A 324 -19.59 -5.87 -1.34
CA SER A 324 -19.87 -7.05 -0.51
C SER A 324 -19.48 -8.39 -1.17
N GLY A 325 -19.90 -8.62 -2.40
CA GLY A 325 -19.60 -9.86 -3.12
C GLY A 325 -18.11 -10.04 -3.43
N TYR A 326 -17.39 -8.95 -3.70
CA TYR A 326 -15.95 -8.98 -3.94
C TYR A 326 -15.16 -9.16 -2.65
N ILE A 327 -15.56 -8.46 -1.58
CA ILE A 327 -14.99 -8.60 -0.23
C ILE A 327 -15.09 -10.04 0.24
N GLU A 328 -16.27 -10.66 0.12
CA GLU A 328 -16.49 -12.03 0.56
C GLU A 328 -15.68 -13.04 -0.26
N ARG A 329 -15.64 -12.86 -1.59
CA ARG A 329 -14.81 -13.71 -2.46
C ARG A 329 -13.33 -13.61 -2.08
N GLU A 330 -12.84 -12.41 -1.81
CA GLU A 330 -11.45 -12.18 -1.47
C GLU A 330 -11.10 -12.72 -0.07
N ARG A 331 -12.02 -12.59 0.90
CA ARG A 331 -11.90 -13.21 2.22
C ARG A 331 -11.76 -14.72 2.13
N GLN A 332 -12.58 -15.38 1.30
CA GLN A 332 -12.45 -16.83 1.08
C GLN A 332 -11.11 -17.24 0.45
N LEU A 333 -10.51 -16.37 -0.38
CA LEU A 333 -9.17 -16.61 -0.93
C LEU A 333 -8.09 -16.41 0.14
N ALA A 334 -8.22 -15.37 0.96
CA ALA A 334 -7.32 -15.11 2.09
C ALA A 334 -7.35 -16.28 3.08
N ASP A 335 -8.53 -16.72 3.52
CA ASP A 335 -8.69 -17.84 4.45
C ASP A 335 -8.02 -19.12 3.94
N LYS A 336 -8.11 -19.39 2.62
CA LYS A 336 -7.44 -20.55 2.01
C LYS A 336 -5.92 -20.41 2.03
N ALA A 337 -5.39 -19.24 1.72
CA ALA A 337 -3.96 -18.98 1.75
C ALA A 337 -3.40 -19.05 3.19
N MET A 338 -4.10 -18.43 4.14
CA MET A 338 -3.71 -18.41 5.55
C MET A 338 -3.67 -19.79 6.20
N ARG A 339 -4.49 -20.75 5.73
CA ARG A 339 -4.40 -22.14 6.22
C ARG A 339 -2.97 -22.70 6.10
N LEU A 340 -2.22 -22.30 5.08
CA LEU A 340 -0.83 -22.71 4.90
C LEU A 340 0.11 -22.01 5.88
N ASP A 341 -0.20 -20.77 6.28
CA ASP A 341 0.58 -20.05 7.30
C ASP A 341 0.44 -20.66 8.70
N TYR A 342 -0.63 -21.42 8.99
CA TYR A 342 -0.78 -22.16 10.25
C TYR A 342 -0.09 -23.54 10.23
N VAL A 343 0.42 -24.00 9.09
CA VAL A 343 1.15 -25.27 9.01
C VAL A 343 2.63 -25.00 9.29
N HIS A 344 3.02 -25.21 10.54
CA HIS A 344 4.40 -25.01 10.98
C HIS A 344 5.35 -26.08 10.47
N LEU A 345 6.53 -25.64 10.05
CA LEU A 345 7.66 -26.51 9.70
C LEU A 345 8.53 -26.74 10.95
N PRO A 346 9.05 -27.97 11.17
CA PRO A 346 10.02 -28.23 12.23
C PRO A 346 11.27 -27.37 12.04
N LYS A 347 11.78 -26.75 13.12
CA LYS A 347 12.97 -25.87 13.07
C LYS A 347 14.23 -26.58 12.59
N ASP A 348 14.31 -27.89 12.82
CA ASP A 348 15.50 -28.71 12.54
C ASP A 348 15.31 -29.60 11.29
N ILE A 349 14.38 -29.25 10.40
CA ILE A 349 14.15 -30.00 9.17
C ILE A 349 15.39 -29.92 8.26
N ASP A 350 15.94 -31.08 7.88
CA ASP A 350 17.01 -31.16 6.90
C ASP A 350 16.42 -31.20 5.48
N TYR A 351 16.23 -30.02 4.88
CA TYR A 351 15.71 -29.90 3.51
C TYR A 351 16.59 -30.61 2.50
N SER A 352 17.90 -30.74 2.75
CA SER A 352 18.82 -31.39 1.82
C SER A 352 18.49 -32.88 1.60
N SER A 353 17.96 -33.54 2.64
CA SER A 353 17.56 -34.96 2.64
C SER A 353 16.31 -35.26 1.80
N ILE A 354 15.47 -34.25 1.53
CA ILE A 354 14.15 -34.43 0.90
C ILE A 354 14.29 -34.47 -0.63
N LYS A 355 14.67 -35.62 -1.18
CA LYS A 355 14.94 -35.78 -2.63
C LYS A 355 13.74 -35.52 -3.54
N ALA A 356 12.52 -35.53 -3.01
CA ALA A 356 11.30 -35.24 -3.76
C ALA A 356 11.10 -33.73 -4.02
N ILE A 357 11.84 -32.86 -3.33
CA ILE A 357 11.88 -31.42 -3.59
C ILE A 357 12.99 -31.12 -4.61
N SER A 358 12.71 -30.20 -5.54
CA SER A 358 13.66 -29.72 -6.53
C SER A 358 14.98 -29.26 -5.88
N THR A 359 16.11 -29.39 -6.60
CA THR A 359 17.42 -28.97 -6.05
C THR A 359 17.44 -27.47 -5.73
N GLU A 360 16.83 -26.65 -6.58
CA GLU A 360 16.65 -25.22 -6.34
C GLU A 360 15.79 -24.96 -5.10
N GLY A 361 14.61 -25.59 -5.01
CA GLY A 361 13.72 -25.48 -3.85
C GLY A 361 14.43 -25.86 -2.55
N ARG A 362 15.17 -26.97 -2.52
CA ARG A 362 15.96 -27.38 -1.34
C ARG A 362 17.00 -26.34 -0.93
N GLN A 363 17.75 -25.79 -1.88
CA GLN A 363 18.76 -24.76 -1.59
C GLN A 363 18.11 -23.51 -1.00
N LYS A 364 16.99 -23.08 -1.59
CA LYS A 364 16.24 -21.90 -1.14
C LYS A 364 15.61 -22.10 0.24
N LEU A 365 14.95 -23.24 0.48
CA LEU A 365 14.38 -23.59 1.78
C LEU A 365 15.46 -23.70 2.85
N GLN A 366 16.61 -24.31 2.53
CA GLN A 366 17.73 -24.44 3.46
C GLN A 366 18.34 -23.08 3.83
N ALA A 367 18.44 -22.15 2.87
CA ALA A 367 18.97 -20.82 3.11
C ALA A 367 18.00 -19.94 3.92
N MET A 368 16.70 -20.02 3.60
CA MET A 368 15.68 -19.14 4.17
C MET A 368 15.11 -19.65 5.51
N GLN A 369 15.14 -20.97 5.75
CA GLN A 369 14.60 -21.61 6.96
C GLN A 369 13.19 -21.13 7.31
N PRO A 370 12.18 -21.31 6.42
CA PRO A 370 10.84 -20.82 6.65
C PRO A 370 10.19 -21.50 7.86
N ALA A 371 9.42 -20.74 8.63
CA ALA A 371 8.71 -21.23 9.81
C ALA A 371 7.40 -21.95 9.47
N THR A 372 6.83 -21.70 8.28
CA THR A 372 5.53 -22.22 7.86
C THR A 372 5.53 -22.63 6.39
N ILE A 373 4.58 -23.49 6.00
CA ILE A 373 4.37 -23.87 4.60
C ILE A 373 3.98 -22.66 3.76
N GLY A 374 3.16 -21.77 4.31
CA GLY A 374 2.78 -20.54 3.63
C GLY A 374 4.01 -19.69 3.28
N GLU A 375 4.92 -19.47 4.23
CA GLU A 375 6.19 -18.77 3.98
C GLU A 375 7.01 -19.49 2.90
N ALA A 376 7.18 -20.81 3.03
CA ALA A 376 7.89 -21.64 2.05
C ALA A 376 7.34 -21.49 0.63
N SER A 377 6.01 -21.43 0.48
CA SER A 377 5.33 -21.28 -0.82
C SER A 377 5.57 -19.94 -1.51
N ARG A 378 5.99 -18.92 -0.75
CA ARG A 378 6.24 -17.56 -1.27
C ARG A 378 7.71 -17.32 -1.62
N ILE A 379 8.61 -18.25 -1.28
CA ILE A 379 10.03 -18.14 -1.60
C ILE A 379 10.22 -18.30 -3.12
N PRO A 380 10.82 -17.32 -3.81
CA PRO A 380 11.14 -17.45 -5.22
C PRO A 380 12.02 -18.68 -5.49
N GLY A 381 11.57 -19.55 -6.39
CA GLY A 381 12.24 -20.82 -6.74
C GLY A 381 11.67 -22.05 -6.02
N VAL A 382 10.75 -21.89 -5.06
CA VAL A 382 9.98 -23.01 -4.48
C VAL A 382 8.69 -23.20 -5.28
N SER A 383 8.52 -24.37 -5.89
CA SER A 383 7.37 -24.63 -6.76
C SER A 383 6.13 -25.10 -5.96
N PRO A 384 4.91 -25.00 -6.54
CA PRO A 384 3.73 -25.62 -5.93
C PRO A 384 3.86 -27.13 -5.71
N ALA A 385 4.66 -27.81 -6.53
CA ALA A 385 4.96 -29.24 -6.36
C ALA A 385 5.83 -29.47 -5.11
N ASP A 386 6.85 -28.63 -4.89
CA ASP A 386 7.70 -28.68 -3.70
C ASP A 386 6.88 -28.44 -2.42
N VAL A 387 5.96 -27.47 -2.45
CA VAL A 387 5.00 -27.20 -1.35
C VAL A 387 4.11 -28.42 -1.08
N SER A 388 3.63 -29.09 -2.13
CA SER A 388 2.81 -30.29 -2.00
C SER A 388 3.58 -31.44 -1.33
N VAL A 389 4.87 -31.59 -1.66
CA VAL A 389 5.76 -32.57 -1.00
C VAL A 389 5.93 -32.24 0.48
N LEU A 390 6.14 -30.97 0.84
CA LEU A 390 6.24 -30.56 2.24
C LEU A 390 4.95 -30.84 3.03
N LEU A 391 3.78 -30.61 2.44
CA LEU A 391 2.49 -30.94 3.08
C LEU A 391 2.34 -32.44 3.32
N LEU A 392 2.68 -33.27 2.33
CA LEU A 392 2.66 -34.73 2.46
C LEU A 392 3.58 -35.24 3.57
N LEU A 393 4.78 -34.65 3.71
CA LEU A 393 5.73 -35.00 4.78
C LEU A 393 5.18 -34.69 6.19
N LEU A 394 4.30 -33.70 6.31
CA LEU A 394 3.63 -33.32 7.54
C LEU A 394 2.32 -34.09 7.77
N ASN A 395 2.02 -35.12 6.95
CA ASN A 395 0.77 -35.90 6.96
C ASN A 395 -0.48 -35.01 6.85
N ARG A 396 -0.46 -33.99 5.97
CA ARG A 396 -1.55 -33.02 5.78
C ARG A 396 -2.09 -33.05 4.36
#